data_AF-A0AAN5YU41-F1
#
_entry.id   AF-A0AAN5YU41-F1
#
_cell.length_a   1.000
_cell.length_b   1.000
_cell.length_c   1.000
_cell.angle_alpha   90.00
_cell.angle_beta   90.00
_cell.angle_gamma   90.00
#
_symmetry.space_group_name_H-M   'P 1'
#
loop_
_entity.id
_entity.type
_entity.pdbx_description
1 polymer ?
#
loop_
_entity_poly.entity_id
_entity_poly.type
_entity_poly.pdbx_seq_one_letter_code
_entity_poly.pdbx_strand_id
1 'polypeptide(L)'
;MAEVAEAEKTQLQPPFSRSLHNARRQETGGDDPQPKDGSVTETTDRSQDVLLTLPTISRTANHHVFLVQDDMQTFLSTDLDLSRVNIIHNLLWMAGRPMNARPLQRQKMMGFELIPTERADLHLLKFSTKLLVKPLPEYILDHDFWTHHLCSSQTLHESATGLLLSYMWLICTPLDLQLAHDHSLIPKDLTWPWWKAFITEFYAHVDVNALDTVNKRYQFGELRLGRINTIYRVRFFLSHFIRGYLYGYNRYVVFYERNFAWMLMIFAVFSLVLSAMQVAADVPRLNGNAAFQDTTYGFVVLSIVVVAVFLGVLGMLFSGIYVFNMFAAISQCRRERIKREKLARERLRGERIQRN
;
A
#
# COMPACT_ATOMS: atom_id res chain seq x y z
N MET A 1 29.78 14.09 -39.47
CA MET A 1 29.43 14.63 -38.14
C MET A 1 27.96 14.34 -37.88
N ALA A 2 27.68 13.19 -37.27
CA ALA A 2 26.43 12.86 -36.61
C ALA A 2 26.77 11.67 -35.72
N GLU A 3 27.33 12.00 -34.56
CA GLU A 3 27.73 11.06 -33.53
C GLU A 3 26.46 10.48 -32.92
N VAL A 4 26.24 9.19 -33.18
CA VAL A 4 25.22 8.39 -32.54
C VAL A 4 25.66 8.25 -31.08
N ALA A 5 25.04 9.05 -30.20
CA ALA A 5 25.15 8.88 -28.77
C ALA A 5 24.48 7.55 -28.40
N GLU A 6 25.28 6.49 -28.40
CA GLU A 6 25.00 5.22 -27.77
C GLU A 6 24.77 5.52 -26.29
N ALA A 7 23.51 5.49 -25.85
CA ALA A 7 23.16 5.65 -24.44
C ALA A 7 23.80 4.49 -23.67
N GLU A 8 24.94 4.77 -23.06
CA GLU A 8 25.64 3.92 -22.11
C GLU A 8 24.60 3.42 -21.09
N LYS A 9 24.25 2.13 -21.15
CA LYS A 9 23.43 1.49 -20.11
C LYS A 9 24.22 1.57 -18.82
N THR A 10 24.02 2.62 -18.04
CA THR A 10 24.60 2.76 -16.71
C THR A 10 24.20 1.52 -15.92
N GLN A 11 25.16 0.64 -15.65
CA GLN A 11 24.90 -0.58 -14.89
C GLN A 11 24.42 -0.16 -13.50
N LEU A 12 23.22 -0.59 -13.11
CA LEU A 12 22.68 -0.30 -11.79
C LEU A 12 23.57 -0.98 -10.74
N GLN A 13 24.00 -0.22 -9.75
CA GLN A 13 24.84 -0.70 -8.65
C GLN A 13 24.05 -0.69 -7.33
N PRO A 14 24.37 -1.60 -6.39
CA PRO A 14 23.84 -1.54 -5.04
C PRO A 14 24.25 -0.22 -4.35
N PRO A 15 23.40 0.37 -3.50
CA PRO A 15 23.68 1.67 -2.86
C PRO A 15 24.61 1.57 -1.63
N PHE A 16 25.25 0.43 -1.39
CA PHE A 16 26.14 0.16 -0.26
C PHE A 16 27.00 -1.05 -0.60
N SER A 17 28.02 -1.35 0.21
CA SER A 17 28.92 -2.50 -0.01
C SER A 17 28.79 -3.62 1.03
N ARG A 18 28.08 -3.35 2.13
CA ARG A 18 27.93 -4.27 3.27
C ARG A 18 26.74 -5.22 3.10
N SER A 19 26.87 -6.42 3.69
CA SER A 19 25.75 -7.34 3.91
C SER A 19 25.59 -7.62 5.40
N LEU A 20 24.34 -7.65 5.89
CA LEU A 20 24.05 -7.96 7.29
C LEU A 20 24.54 -9.38 7.67
N HIS A 21 24.37 -10.35 6.78
CA HIS A 21 24.75 -11.75 6.99
C HIS A 21 26.26 -11.97 7.14
N ASN A 22 27.08 -11.13 6.50
CA ASN A 22 28.55 -11.20 6.63
C ASN A 22 28.99 -10.78 8.05
N ALA A 23 28.27 -9.87 8.71
CA ALA A 23 28.55 -9.50 10.10
C ALA A 23 28.24 -10.65 11.08
N ARG A 24 27.18 -11.43 10.82
CA ARG A 24 26.78 -12.59 11.64
C ARG A 24 27.89 -13.64 11.77
N ARG A 25 28.66 -13.90 10.71
CA ARG A 25 29.77 -14.88 10.72
C ARG A 25 31.05 -14.35 11.36
N GLN A 26 31.31 -13.04 11.29
CA GLN A 26 32.50 -12.43 11.91
C GLN A 26 32.41 -12.43 13.45
N GLU A 27 31.21 -12.34 14.03
CA GLU A 27 31.02 -12.40 15.49
C GLU A 27 30.98 -13.84 16.04
N THR A 28 30.63 -14.83 15.21
CA THR A 28 30.55 -16.24 15.63
C THR A 28 31.82 -17.06 15.37
N GLY A 29 32.76 -16.55 14.55
CA GLY A 29 34.02 -17.22 14.20
C GLY A 29 35.21 -16.96 15.13
N GLY A 30 34.98 -16.46 16.34
CA GLY A 30 36.02 -16.12 17.32
C GLY A 30 36.48 -17.28 18.21
N ASP A 31 36.72 -18.47 17.66
CA ASP A 31 37.58 -19.54 18.24
C ASP A 31 37.55 -20.77 17.30
N ASP A 32 38.44 -20.83 16.30
CA ASP A 32 39.14 -22.06 15.89
C ASP A 32 40.11 -21.82 14.71
N PRO A 33 41.22 -22.58 14.58
CA PRO A 33 42.26 -22.32 13.60
C PRO A 33 41.89 -22.76 12.18
N GLN A 34 42.11 -21.81 11.27
CA GLN A 34 42.07 -21.90 9.81
C GLN A 34 42.71 -23.17 9.21
N PRO A 35 42.05 -23.83 8.23
CA PRO A 35 42.75 -24.52 7.16
C PRO A 35 42.79 -23.63 5.91
N LYS A 36 43.99 -23.56 5.32
CA LYS A 36 44.22 -23.04 3.97
C LYS A 36 43.71 -24.08 2.98
N ASP A 37 42.74 -23.73 2.15
CA ASP A 37 42.75 -24.01 0.70
C ASP A 37 41.60 -23.29 0.01
N GLY A 38 41.90 -22.74 -1.17
CA GLY A 38 41.08 -21.76 -1.86
C GLY A 38 39.96 -22.33 -2.73
N SER A 39 39.02 -21.43 -3.03
CA SER A 39 38.28 -21.32 -4.29
C SER A 39 37.28 -22.45 -4.61
N VAL A 40 36.01 -22.23 -4.23
CA VAL A 40 34.78 -22.29 -5.09
C VAL A 40 33.47 -22.30 -4.26
N THR A 41 33.50 -22.47 -2.93
CA THR A 41 32.28 -22.69 -2.12
C THR A 41 31.71 -21.48 -1.36
N GLU A 42 32.45 -20.36 -1.22
CA GLU A 42 32.02 -19.27 -0.33
C GLU A 42 30.89 -18.38 -0.87
N THR A 43 30.81 -18.15 -2.17
CA THR A 43 29.77 -17.27 -2.76
C THR A 43 28.39 -17.92 -2.81
N THR A 44 28.36 -19.24 -3.05
CA THR A 44 27.11 -20.02 -3.08
C THR A 44 26.46 -20.12 -1.70
N ASP A 45 27.27 -20.20 -0.65
CA ASP A 45 26.83 -20.34 0.75
C ASP A 45 26.26 -19.01 1.32
N ARG A 46 26.75 -17.85 0.86
CA ARG A 46 26.27 -16.52 1.29
C ARG A 46 24.86 -16.18 0.81
N SER A 47 24.55 -16.54 -0.43
CA SER A 47 23.21 -16.31 -1.00
C SER A 47 22.15 -17.21 -0.36
N GLN A 48 22.52 -18.42 0.08
CA GLN A 48 21.58 -19.38 0.64
C GLN A 48 20.94 -18.90 1.95
N ASP A 49 21.69 -18.23 2.82
CA ASP A 49 21.17 -17.71 4.10
C ASP A 49 20.01 -16.72 3.91
N VAL A 50 20.14 -15.79 2.95
CA VAL A 50 19.09 -14.82 2.63
C VAL A 50 17.87 -15.51 2.04
N LEU A 51 18.07 -16.53 1.18
CA LEU A 51 16.99 -17.29 0.57
C LEU A 51 16.15 -18.07 1.60
N LEU A 52 16.72 -18.44 2.74
CA LEU A 52 15.99 -19.07 3.85
C LEU A 52 15.01 -18.12 4.54
N THR A 53 15.24 -16.80 4.46
CA THR A 53 14.35 -15.78 5.05
C THR A 53 13.14 -15.48 4.17
N LEU A 54 13.20 -15.85 2.89
CA LEU A 54 12.13 -15.61 1.93
C LEU A 54 10.93 -16.53 2.19
N PRO A 55 9.70 -16.06 1.89
CA PRO A 55 8.54 -16.93 1.97
C PRO A 55 8.66 -18.08 0.97
N THR A 56 8.26 -19.28 1.38
CA THR A 56 8.27 -20.45 0.49
C THR A 56 7.33 -20.27 -0.70
N ILE A 57 6.19 -19.62 -0.47
CA ILE A 57 5.08 -19.51 -1.41
C ILE A 57 4.72 -18.04 -1.62
N SER A 58 4.56 -17.66 -2.88
CA SER A 58 3.97 -16.37 -3.26
C SER A 58 2.74 -16.56 -4.14
N ARG A 59 2.00 -15.47 -4.33
CA ARG A 59 0.75 -15.43 -5.09
C ARG A 59 0.76 -14.25 -6.04
N THR A 60 0.41 -14.51 -7.28
CA THR A 60 0.18 -13.43 -8.25
C THR A 60 -1.18 -12.76 -8.01
N ALA A 61 -1.43 -11.63 -8.66
CA ALA A 61 -2.73 -10.95 -8.64
C ALA A 61 -3.90 -11.85 -9.08
N ASN A 62 -3.62 -12.89 -9.88
CA ASN A 62 -4.59 -13.88 -10.34
C ASN A 62 -4.75 -15.07 -9.38
N HIS A 63 -4.26 -14.96 -8.14
CA HIS A 63 -4.25 -16.03 -7.13
C HIS A 63 -3.51 -17.31 -7.56
N HIS A 64 -2.63 -17.22 -8.56
CA HIS A 64 -1.76 -18.33 -8.93
C HIS A 64 -0.67 -18.47 -7.88
N VAL A 65 -0.54 -19.67 -7.33
CA VAL A 65 0.41 -20.02 -6.27
C VAL A 65 1.65 -20.59 -6.92
N PHE A 66 2.83 -20.10 -6.52
CA PHE A 66 4.12 -20.60 -7.02
C PHE A 66 5.16 -20.60 -5.89
N LEU A 67 6.21 -21.40 -6.05
CA LEU A 67 7.35 -21.41 -5.14
C LEU A 67 8.25 -20.22 -5.48
N VAL A 68 8.67 -19.47 -4.46
CA VAL A 68 9.48 -18.25 -4.67
C VAL A 68 10.85 -18.56 -5.27
N GLN A 69 11.41 -19.73 -4.95
CA GLN A 69 12.67 -20.19 -5.53
C GLN A 69 12.59 -20.40 -7.04
N ASP A 70 11.42 -20.81 -7.56
CA ASP A 70 11.23 -21.07 -8.99
C ASP A 70 11.08 -19.77 -9.79
N ASP A 71 10.47 -18.74 -9.20
CA ASP A 71 10.19 -17.45 -9.85
C ASP A 71 10.39 -16.26 -8.92
N MET A 72 11.66 -15.96 -8.65
CA MET A 72 12.03 -14.87 -7.75
C MET A 72 11.68 -13.49 -8.30
N GLN A 73 11.74 -13.30 -9.62
CA GLN A 73 11.47 -12.02 -10.26
C GLN A 73 9.99 -11.63 -10.14
N THR A 74 9.08 -12.58 -10.33
CA THR A 74 7.64 -12.34 -10.10
C THR A 74 7.35 -12.09 -8.62
N PHE A 75 8.05 -12.77 -7.71
CA PHE A 75 7.94 -12.49 -6.27
C PHE A 75 8.36 -11.04 -5.95
N LEU A 76 9.57 -10.62 -6.35
CA LEU A 76 10.11 -9.30 -6.05
C LEU A 76 9.28 -8.17 -6.66
N SER A 77 8.84 -8.34 -7.91
CA SER A 77 7.97 -7.36 -8.57
C SER A 77 6.60 -7.23 -7.91
N THR A 78 6.11 -8.29 -7.25
CA THR A 78 4.86 -8.25 -6.48
C THR A 78 5.09 -7.64 -5.09
N ASP A 79 6.19 -8.00 -4.42
CA ASP A 79 6.49 -7.57 -3.05
C ASP A 79 6.79 -6.06 -2.97
N LEU A 80 7.55 -5.56 -3.95
CA LEU A 80 7.93 -4.16 -4.10
C LEU A 80 7.03 -3.38 -5.08
N ASP A 81 5.83 -3.89 -5.38
CA ASP A 81 4.91 -3.22 -6.31
C ASP A 81 4.43 -1.88 -5.75
N LEU A 82 4.70 -0.81 -6.50
CA LEU A 82 4.25 0.56 -6.22
C LEU A 82 3.37 1.13 -7.34
N SER A 83 3.04 0.33 -8.35
CA SER A 83 2.28 0.74 -9.55
C SER A 83 0.98 1.46 -9.18
N ARG A 84 0.25 0.94 -8.19
CA ARG A 84 -1.03 1.50 -7.73
C ARG A 84 -0.89 2.92 -7.18
N VAL A 85 0.11 3.20 -6.34
CA VAL A 85 0.33 4.57 -5.86
C VAL A 85 0.85 5.46 -6.99
N ASN A 86 1.71 4.91 -7.84
CA ASN A 86 2.36 5.65 -8.91
C ASN A 86 1.39 6.19 -9.96
N ILE A 87 0.26 5.52 -10.19
CA ILE A 87 -0.82 6.00 -11.07
C ILE A 87 -1.45 7.30 -10.55
N ILE A 88 -1.52 7.49 -9.23
CA ILE A 88 -2.13 8.67 -8.61
C ILE A 88 -1.10 9.69 -8.12
N HIS A 89 0.17 9.54 -8.51
CA HIS A 89 1.28 10.35 -7.99
C HIS A 89 1.00 11.86 -8.03
N ASN A 90 0.50 12.38 -9.16
CA ASN A 90 0.19 13.80 -9.36
C ASN A 90 -0.91 14.34 -8.43
N LEU A 91 -1.64 13.46 -7.74
CA LEU A 91 -2.70 13.80 -6.80
C LEU A 91 -2.28 13.57 -5.33
N LEU A 92 -1.09 13.03 -5.08
CA LEU A 92 -0.61 12.71 -3.73
C LEU A 92 -0.42 13.93 -2.84
N TRP A 93 -0.26 15.12 -3.41
CA TRP A 93 -0.23 16.39 -2.67
C TRP A 93 -1.50 16.59 -1.83
N MET A 94 -2.64 16.02 -2.25
CA MET A 94 -3.85 16.03 -1.42
C MET A 94 -3.70 15.10 -0.21
N ALA A 95 -2.99 13.98 -0.34
CA ALA A 95 -2.85 12.97 0.71
C ALA A 95 -1.74 13.23 1.72
N GLY A 96 -0.67 13.92 1.32
CA GLY A 96 0.46 14.29 2.16
C GLY A 96 1.31 15.38 1.53
N ARG A 97 2.26 15.90 2.31
CA ARG A 97 3.25 16.88 1.82
C ARG A 97 4.49 16.11 1.34
N PRO A 98 5.21 16.61 0.32
CA PRO A 98 6.48 16.02 -0.11
C PRO A 98 7.55 16.31 0.94
N MET A 99 7.60 15.49 1.98
CA MET A 99 8.54 15.60 3.09
C MET A 99 8.93 14.21 3.56
N ASN A 100 10.11 14.11 4.18
CA ASN A 100 10.61 12.90 4.80
C ASN A 100 9.63 12.36 5.85
N ALA A 101 9.62 11.05 6.04
CA ALA A 101 8.85 10.43 7.11
C ALA A 101 9.39 10.88 8.48
N ARG A 102 8.52 10.92 9.50
CA ARG A 102 8.97 11.23 10.86
C ARG A 102 9.58 9.98 11.50
N PRO A 103 10.57 10.14 12.39
CA PRO A 103 11.16 9.03 13.15
C PRO A 103 10.12 8.26 13.97
N LEU A 104 10.39 6.97 14.24
CA LEU A 104 9.48 6.07 14.94
C LEU A 104 9.06 6.58 16.32
N GLN A 105 9.99 7.12 17.10
CA GLN A 105 9.70 7.70 18.40
C GLN A 105 8.70 8.85 18.28
N ARG A 106 8.80 9.67 17.23
CA ARG A 106 7.84 10.75 16.97
C ARG A 106 6.47 10.21 16.57
N GLN A 107 6.40 9.09 15.84
CA GLN A 107 5.13 8.41 15.56
C GLN A 107 4.45 7.97 16.85
N LYS A 108 5.21 7.32 17.74
CA LYS A 108 4.73 6.86 19.05
C LYS A 108 4.24 8.02 19.91
N MET A 109 5.00 9.13 19.96
CA MET A 109 4.61 10.35 20.68
C MET A 109 3.29 10.95 20.16
N MET A 110 3.01 10.84 18.86
CA MET A 110 1.75 11.29 18.26
C MET A 110 0.59 10.31 18.48
N GLY A 111 0.79 9.22 19.23
CA GLY A 111 -0.23 8.21 19.51
C GLY A 111 -0.51 7.26 18.33
N PHE A 112 0.44 7.10 17.40
CA PHE A 112 0.29 6.10 16.34
C PHE A 112 0.69 4.71 16.82
N GLU A 113 -0.19 3.73 16.58
CA GLU A 113 0.09 2.31 16.64
C GLU A 113 0.72 1.86 15.32
N LEU A 114 1.88 1.20 15.39
CA LEU A 114 2.57 0.65 14.22
C LEU A 114 1.95 -0.71 13.86
N ILE A 115 1.52 -0.86 12.62
CA ILE A 115 0.92 -2.10 12.11
C ILE A 115 1.77 -2.62 10.94
N PRO A 116 2.34 -3.84 11.04
CA PRO A 116 3.12 -4.42 9.97
C PRO A 116 2.25 -4.73 8.74
N THR A 117 2.81 -4.58 7.54
CA THR A 117 2.16 -4.93 6.26
C THR A 117 3.18 -5.50 5.28
N GLU A 118 2.86 -6.60 4.60
CA GLU A 118 3.78 -7.13 3.56
C GLU A 118 3.80 -6.27 2.28
N ARG A 119 2.78 -5.45 2.04
CA ARG A 119 2.69 -4.67 0.79
C ARG A 119 3.47 -3.37 0.84
N ALA A 120 4.36 -3.16 -0.13
CA ALA A 120 5.13 -1.92 -0.28
C ALA A 120 4.23 -0.70 -0.56
N ASP A 121 3.16 -0.87 -1.32
CA ASP A 121 2.21 0.20 -1.67
C ASP A 121 1.42 0.77 -0.46
N LEU A 122 1.41 0.05 0.66
CA LEU A 122 0.80 0.45 1.93
C LEU A 122 1.80 1.02 2.94
N HIS A 123 3.11 0.93 2.66
CA HIS A 123 4.14 1.44 3.55
C HIS A 123 3.99 2.96 3.76
N LEU A 124 4.05 3.39 5.03
CA LEU A 124 3.85 4.77 5.51
C LEU A 124 2.46 5.36 5.26
N LEU A 125 1.42 4.52 5.20
CA LEU A 125 0.04 5.00 5.15
C LEU A 125 -0.58 5.13 6.53
N LYS A 126 -1.09 6.33 6.84
CA LYS A 126 -1.77 6.66 8.09
C LYS A 126 -3.28 6.52 7.96
N PHE A 127 -3.90 5.88 8.95
CA PHE A 127 -5.35 5.85 9.08
C PHE A 127 -5.77 5.88 10.55
N SER A 128 -6.60 6.85 10.92
CA SER A 128 -6.97 7.06 12.33
C SER A 128 -5.70 7.22 13.20
N THR A 129 -5.51 6.37 14.21
CA THR A 129 -4.33 6.27 15.08
C THR A 129 -3.36 5.18 14.66
N LYS A 130 -3.40 4.71 13.41
CA LYS A 130 -2.58 3.58 12.93
C LYS A 130 -1.66 4.02 11.79
N LEU A 131 -0.42 3.52 11.81
CA LEU A 131 0.58 3.68 10.75
C LEU A 131 0.94 2.30 10.20
N LEU A 132 0.67 2.09 8.91
CA LEU A 132 1.08 0.88 8.20
C LEU A 132 2.55 0.99 7.85
N VAL A 133 3.35 0.00 8.25
CA VAL A 133 4.79 -0.06 7.96
C VAL A 133 5.12 -1.44 7.42
N LYS A 134 5.69 -1.50 6.22
CA LYS A 134 6.31 -2.73 5.71
C LYS A 134 7.60 -3.03 6.47
N PRO A 135 7.73 -4.19 7.16
CA PRO A 135 8.99 -4.63 7.75
C PRO A 135 10.12 -4.64 6.72
N LEU A 136 11.34 -4.32 7.14
CA LEU A 136 12.51 -4.27 6.28
C LEU A 136 12.96 -5.70 5.99
N PRO A 137 12.80 -6.21 4.75
CA PRO A 137 13.19 -7.56 4.42
C PRO A 137 14.71 -7.73 4.45
N GLU A 138 15.20 -8.87 4.90
CA GLU A 138 16.63 -9.14 5.02
C GLU A 138 17.37 -9.09 3.68
N TYR A 139 16.71 -9.51 2.59
CA TYR A 139 17.29 -9.46 1.26
C TYR A 139 17.60 -8.03 0.77
N ILE A 140 16.97 -7.00 1.35
CA ILE A 140 17.27 -5.59 1.03
C ILE A 140 18.57 -5.14 1.72
N LEU A 141 18.98 -5.83 2.78
CA LEU A 141 20.21 -5.54 3.55
C LEU A 141 21.40 -6.40 3.11
N ASP A 142 21.30 -7.06 1.96
CA ASP A 142 22.34 -7.92 1.41
C ASP A 142 22.82 -7.43 0.03
N HIS A 143 24.11 -7.10 -0.07
CA HIS A 143 24.72 -6.57 -1.28
C HIS A 143 24.59 -7.53 -2.47
N ASP A 144 24.88 -8.82 -2.26
CA ASP A 144 24.92 -9.81 -3.32
C ASP A 144 23.51 -10.01 -3.90
N PHE A 145 22.48 -10.01 -3.07
CA PHE A 145 21.08 -10.06 -3.49
C PHE A 145 20.71 -8.88 -4.40
N TRP A 146 21.21 -7.68 -4.10
CA TRP A 146 20.99 -6.52 -4.98
C TRP A 146 21.60 -6.74 -6.36
N THR A 147 22.87 -7.15 -6.42
CA THR A 147 23.57 -7.39 -7.69
C THR A 147 22.86 -8.44 -8.55
N HIS A 148 22.40 -9.54 -7.95
CA HIS A 148 21.80 -10.66 -8.69
C HIS A 148 20.33 -10.43 -9.05
N HIS A 149 19.55 -9.76 -8.20
CA HIS A 149 18.10 -9.71 -8.35
C HIS A 149 17.53 -8.30 -8.51
N LEU A 150 17.95 -7.31 -7.71
CA LEU A 150 17.33 -5.98 -7.68
C LEU A 150 17.89 -5.03 -8.75
N CYS A 151 19.18 -5.12 -9.06
CA CYS A 151 19.83 -4.32 -10.11
C CYS A 151 19.45 -4.77 -11.53
N SER A 152 18.78 -5.91 -11.68
CA SER A 152 18.31 -6.41 -12.98
C SER A 152 17.21 -5.53 -13.60
N SER A 153 16.51 -4.74 -12.79
CA SER A 153 15.39 -3.90 -13.20
C SER A 153 15.45 -2.56 -12.49
N GLN A 154 15.46 -1.47 -13.26
CA GLN A 154 15.41 -0.11 -12.71
C GLN A 154 14.21 0.09 -11.78
N THR A 155 13.06 -0.47 -12.11
CA THR A 155 11.85 -0.34 -11.28
C THR A 155 11.98 -1.01 -9.92
N LEU A 156 12.67 -2.16 -9.85
CA LEU A 156 12.93 -2.87 -8.59
C LEU A 156 13.97 -2.12 -7.77
N HIS A 157 15.05 -1.68 -8.42
CA HIS A 157 16.11 -0.89 -7.80
C HIS A 157 15.57 0.39 -7.17
N GLU A 158 14.80 1.19 -7.92
CA GLU A 158 14.16 2.42 -7.42
C GLU A 158 13.21 2.15 -6.24
N SER A 159 12.47 1.04 -6.29
CA SER A 159 11.49 0.68 -5.25
C SER A 159 12.17 0.19 -3.97
N ALA A 160 13.21 -0.64 -4.09
CA ALA A 160 14.02 -1.10 -2.96
C ALA A 160 14.81 0.06 -2.33
N THR A 161 15.41 0.94 -3.15
CA THR A 161 16.14 2.12 -2.68
C THR A 161 15.22 3.06 -1.92
N GLY A 162 14.00 3.27 -2.43
CA GLY A 162 12.98 4.06 -1.75
C GLY A 162 12.52 3.46 -0.42
N LEU A 163 12.43 2.12 -0.32
CA LEU A 163 12.12 1.44 0.94
C LEU A 163 13.27 1.57 1.96
N LEU A 164 14.53 1.53 1.52
CA LEU A 164 15.66 1.82 2.41
C LEU A 164 15.66 3.28 2.89
N LEU A 165 15.41 4.20 1.97
CA LEU A 165 15.29 5.63 2.28
C LEU A 165 14.22 5.90 3.33
N SER A 166 13.08 5.21 3.27
CA SER A 166 12.04 5.38 4.29
C SER A 166 12.49 4.91 5.67
N TYR A 167 13.27 3.84 5.76
CA TYR A 167 13.85 3.37 7.02
C TYR A 167 14.94 4.30 7.57
N MET A 168 15.73 4.93 6.70
CA MET A 168 16.65 5.99 7.10
C MET A 168 15.94 7.14 7.83
N TRP A 169 14.73 7.50 7.39
CA TRP A 169 13.91 8.52 8.04
C TRP A 169 13.22 8.05 9.33
N LEU A 170 12.89 6.76 9.40
CA LEU A 170 12.23 6.16 10.55
C LEU A 170 13.20 5.93 11.72
N ILE A 171 14.44 5.53 11.43
CA ILE A 171 15.45 5.13 12.43
C ILE A 171 16.57 6.16 12.48
N CYS A 172 16.37 7.24 13.24
CA CYS A 172 17.35 8.32 13.39
C CYS A 172 18.15 8.25 14.69
N THR A 173 17.68 7.50 15.69
CA THR A 173 18.31 7.39 17.01
C THR A 173 18.35 5.94 17.50
N PRO A 174 19.19 5.60 18.50
CA PRO A 174 19.18 4.28 19.12
C PRO A 174 17.82 3.88 19.69
N LEU A 175 17.04 4.86 20.17
CA LEU A 175 15.68 4.64 20.65
C LEU A 175 14.73 4.24 19.52
N ASP A 176 14.86 4.87 18.34
CA ASP A 176 14.07 4.46 17.17
C ASP A 176 14.44 3.03 16.73
N LEU A 177 15.72 2.66 16.82
CA LEU A 177 16.18 1.30 16.52
C LEU A 177 15.55 0.29 17.48
N GLN A 178 15.55 0.59 18.78
CA GLN A 178 14.91 -0.26 19.78
C GLN A 178 13.41 -0.40 19.50
N LEU A 179 12.71 0.69 19.16
CA LEU A 179 11.30 0.64 18.76
C LEU A 179 11.07 -0.20 17.49
N ALA A 180 11.99 -0.14 16.53
CA ALA A 180 11.90 -0.96 15.32
C ALA A 180 12.01 -2.45 15.67
N HIS A 181 12.89 -2.83 16.60
CA HIS A 181 12.99 -4.20 17.13
C HIS A 181 11.74 -4.62 17.90
N ASP A 182 11.24 -3.78 18.81
CA ASP A 182 10.04 -4.04 19.60
C ASP A 182 8.82 -4.37 18.72
N HIS A 183 8.73 -3.72 17.55
CA HIS A 183 7.67 -3.92 16.57
C HIS A 183 8.00 -4.92 15.45
N SER A 184 9.13 -5.63 15.55
CA SER A 184 9.59 -6.61 14.54
C SER A 184 9.65 -6.03 13.11
N LEU A 185 10.07 -4.77 13.00
CA LEU A 185 10.17 -4.04 11.72
C LEU A 185 11.52 -4.23 11.03
N ILE A 186 12.51 -4.77 11.73
CA ILE A 186 13.88 -4.99 11.26
C ILE A 186 14.38 -6.35 11.79
N PRO A 187 15.44 -6.92 11.20
CA PRO A 187 16.05 -8.16 11.68
C PRO A 187 16.61 -7.97 13.09
N LYS A 188 16.43 -8.97 13.98
CA LYS A 188 16.81 -8.90 15.40
C LYS A 188 18.30 -8.64 15.64
N ASP A 189 19.13 -9.10 14.72
CA ASP A 189 20.60 -9.02 14.84
C ASP A 189 21.14 -7.63 14.44
N LEU A 190 20.28 -6.72 13.97
CA LEU A 190 20.68 -5.41 13.48
C LEU A 190 21.04 -4.46 14.63
N THR A 191 22.34 -4.19 14.79
CA THR A 191 22.87 -3.31 15.84
C THR A 191 22.97 -1.84 15.41
N TRP A 192 23.00 -0.92 16.38
CA TRP A 192 23.13 0.52 16.09
C TRP A 192 24.45 0.91 15.39
N PRO A 193 25.62 0.40 15.80
CA PRO A 193 26.87 0.68 15.08
C PRO A 193 26.82 0.21 13.62
N TRP A 194 26.24 -0.97 13.39
CA TRP A 194 26.06 -1.51 12.03
C TRP A 194 25.11 -0.62 11.21
N TRP A 195 23.94 -0.27 11.76
CA TRP A 195 22.97 0.62 11.12
C TRP A 195 23.58 1.96 10.71
N LYS A 196 24.35 2.57 11.62
CA LYS A 196 25.02 3.86 11.37
C LYS A 196 26.03 3.76 10.23
N ALA A 197 26.85 2.73 10.21
CA ALA A 197 27.82 2.51 9.13
C ALA A 197 27.11 2.25 7.79
N PHE A 198 26.08 1.40 7.80
CA PHE A 198 25.26 1.08 6.63
C PHE A 198 24.60 2.32 6.02
N ILE A 199 23.94 3.14 6.84
CA ILE A 199 23.29 4.37 6.35
C ILE A 199 24.30 5.41 5.88
N THR A 200 25.51 5.44 6.45
CA THR A 200 26.58 6.34 5.98
C THR A 200 27.01 5.97 4.55
N GLU A 201 27.13 4.67 4.24
CA GLU A 201 27.39 4.22 2.87
C GLU A 201 26.22 4.51 1.95
N PHE A 202 24.98 4.23 2.38
CA PHE A 202 23.77 4.51 1.62
C PHE A 202 23.66 6.00 1.22
N TYR A 203 23.90 6.89 2.19
CA TYR A 203 23.87 8.34 1.98
C TYR A 203 24.93 8.82 0.99
N ALA A 204 26.07 8.14 0.90
CA ALA A 204 27.14 8.51 -0.04
C ALA A 204 26.80 8.15 -1.51
N HIS A 205 25.94 7.15 -1.73
CA HIS A 205 25.60 6.67 -3.07
C HIS A 205 24.24 7.18 -3.58
N VAL A 206 23.34 7.59 -2.68
CA VAL A 206 21.98 8.02 -3.01
C VAL A 206 21.80 9.49 -2.61
N ASP A 207 21.41 10.34 -3.57
CA ASP A 207 21.02 11.71 -3.25
C ASP A 207 19.64 11.73 -2.58
N VAL A 208 19.67 11.73 -1.24
CA VAL A 208 18.47 11.73 -0.39
C VAL A 208 17.69 13.04 -0.42
N ASN A 209 18.21 14.09 -1.08
CA ASN A 209 17.53 15.37 -1.24
C ASN A 209 16.93 15.52 -2.65
N ALA A 210 17.62 15.05 -3.69
CA ALA A 210 17.12 15.08 -5.07
C ALA A 210 16.04 14.02 -5.34
N LEU A 211 16.16 12.83 -4.74
CA LEU A 211 15.18 11.73 -4.85
C LEU A 211 14.87 11.31 -6.30
N ASP A 212 15.84 11.47 -7.21
CA ASP A 212 15.77 11.15 -8.63
C ASP A 212 15.98 9.67 -8.91
N THR A 213 16.78 8.99 -8.08
CA THR A 213 17.11 7.56 -8.15
C THR A 213 16.16 6.66 -7.36
N VAL A 214 15.13 7.23 -6.73
CA VAL A 214 14.14 6.48 -5.94
C VAL A 214 12.77 6.52 -6.58
N ASN A 215 11.96 5.50 -6.31
CA ASN A 215 10.61 5.46 -6.83
C ASN A 215 9.82 6.69 -6.35
N LYS A 216 9.14 7.37 -7.28
CA LYS A 216 8.37 8.60 -7.02
C LYS A 216 7.35 8.51 -5.87
N ARG A 217 6.92 7.30 -5.46
CA ARG A 217 6.15 7.10 -4.21
C ARG A 217 6.85 7.73 -3.01
N TYR A 218 8.17 7.59 -2.91
CA TYR A 218 8.95 7.96 -1.74
C TYR A 218 9.31 9.44 -1.70
N GLN A 219 9.02 10.24 -2.73
CA GLN A 219 9.03 11.71 -2.62
C GLN A 219 8.06 12.23 -1.54
N PHE A 220 7.10 11.39 -1.14
CA PHE A 220 6.24 11.61 0.00
C PHE A 220 6.55 10.56 1.07
N GLY A 221 6.92 10.97 2.29
CA GLY A 221 7.02 10.05 3.41
C GLY A 221 5.64 9.52 3.81
N GLU A 222 5.01 10.19 4.77
CA GLU A 222 3.72 9.79 5.31
C GLU A 222 2.55 10.29 4.46
N LEU A 223 1.65 9.38 4.08
CA LEU A 223 0.43 9.74 3.38
C LEU A 223 -0.81 9.34 4.19
N ARG A 224 -1.89 10.11 4.05
CA ARG A 224 -3.17 9.81 4.71
C ARG A 224 -4.00 8.88 3.82
N LEU A 225 -4.21 7.64 4.26
CA LEU A 225 -5.02 6.65 3.55
C LEU A 225 -6.45 7.14 3.29
N GLY A 226 -7.03 7.91 4.21
CA GLY A 226 -8.36 8.50 4.02
C GLY A 226 -8.45 9.37 2.76
N ARG A 227 -7.41 10.15 2.48
CA ARG A 227 -7.35 11.05 1.32
C ARG A 227 -7.00 10.29 0.04
N ILE A 228 -6.10 9.30 0.12
CA ILE A 228 -5.85 8.38 -1.00
C ILE A 228 -7.15 7.66 -1.41
N ASN A 229 -7.94 7.19 -0.44
CA ASN A 229 -9.24 6.58 -0.72
C ASN A 229 -10.17 7.55 -1.45
N THR A 230 -10.21 8.83 -1.06
CA THR A 230 -11.00 9.84 -1.78
C THR A 230 -10.51 10.01 -3.22
N ILE A 231 -9.20 10.12 -3.43
CA ILE A 231 -8.61 10.22 -4.78
C ILE A 231 -9.03 9.03 -5.64
N TYR A 232 -8.90 7.81 -5.10
CA TYR A 232 -9.28 6.59 -5.82
C TYR A 232 -10.78 6.53 -6.13
N ARG A 233 -11.64 6.95 -5.19
CA ARG A 233 -13.09 6.96 -5.41
C ARG A 233 -13.52 7.98 -6.47
N VAL A 234 -12.86 9.13 -6.53
CA VAL A 234 -13.17 10.17 -7.52
C VAL A 234 -12.58 9.82 -8.88
N ARG A 235 -11.31 9.43 -8.94
CA ARG A 235 -10.60 9.13 -10.20
C ARG A 235 -11.06 7.83 -10.85
N PHE A 236 -11.37 6.82 -10.05
CA PHE A 236 -11.77 5.48 -10.48
C PHE A 236 -13.16 5.14 -9.96
N PHE A 237 -14.10 6.08 -10.12
CA PHE A 237 -15.48 5.96 -9.64
C PHE A 237 -16.12 4.60 -10.02
N LEU A 238 -16.03 4.20 -11.29
CA LEU A 238 -16.69 2.97 -11.76
C LEU A 238 -16.15 1.68 -11.15
N SER A 239 -14.88 1.64 -10.71
CA SER A 239 -14.24 0.40 -10.23
C SER A 239 -13.92 0.41 -8.73
N HIS A 240 -13.69 1.58 -8.13
CA HIS A 240 -13.20 1.72 -6.76
C HIS A 240 -14.09 2.59 -5.86
N PHE A 241 -15.30 2.99 -6.30
CA PHE A 241 -16.20 3.83 -5.51
C PHE A 241 -16.47 3.28 -4.10
N ILE A 242 -16.61 1.96 -3.94
CA ILE A 242 -16.85 1.34 -2.63
C ILE A 242 -15.56 0.90 -1.96
N ARG A 243 -14.66 0.27 -2.73
CA ARG A 243 -13.49 -0.39 -2.17
C ARG A 243 -12.41 0.61 -1.75
N GLY A 244 -12.29 1.74 -2.46
CA GLY A 244 -11.19 2.68 -2.29
C GLY A 244 -9.84 2.04 -2.60
N TYR A 245 -8.77 2.63 -2.06
CA TYR A 245 -7.40 2.16 -2.22
C TYR A 245 -7.09 0.95 -1.31
N LEU A 246 -7.42 1.06 -0.03
CA LEU A 246 -7.40 -0.08 0.90
C LEU A 246 -8.78 -0.22 1.54
N TYR A 247 -9.34 -1.42 1.39
CA TYR A 247 -10.63 -1.78 1.97
C TYR A 247 -10.43 -2.19 3.43
N GLY A 248 -10.81 -1.32 4.36
CA GLY A 248 -10.87 -1.67 5.77
C GLY A 248 -12.20 -2.37 6.08
N TYR A 249 -12.14 -3.60 6.60
CA TYR A 249 -13.30 -4.45 6.90
C TYR A 249 -14.37 -3.80 7.81
N ASN A 250 -14.04 -2.73 8.56
CA ASN A 250 -14.97 -2.02 9.46
C ASN A 250 -15.32 -0.58 9.04
N ARG A 251 -14.91 -0.13 7.85
CA ARG A 251 -15.04 1.30 7.50
C ARG A 251 -16.40 1.69 6.94
N TYR A 252 -17.25 0.74 6.59
CA TYR A 252 -18.64 1.03 6.22
C TYR A 252 -19.37 1.69 7.39
N VAL A 253 -19.28 1.09 8.58
CA VAL A 253 -19.90 1.62 9.81
C VAL A 253 -19.38 3.02 10.12
N VAL A 254 -18.05 3.22 10.18
CA VAL A 254 -17.46 4.53 10.52
C VAL A 254 -17.72 5.61 9.45
N PHE A 255 -17.76 5.22 8.17
CA PHE A 255 -18.17 6.14 7.11
C PHE A 255 -19.65 6.49 7.24
N TYR A 256 -20.51 5.51 7.50
CA TYR A 256 -21.93 5.75 7.72
C TYR A 256 -22.18 6.62 8.94
N GLU A 257 -21.64 6.30 10.11
CA GLU A 257 -21.80 7.10 11.34
C GLU A 257 -21.42 8.57 11.12
N ARG A 258 -20.29 8.83 10.47
CA ARG A 258 -19.79 10.19 10.26
C ARG A 258 -20.57 10.98 9.21
N ASN A 259 -21.10 10.33 8.19
CA ASN A 259 -21.96 10.98 7.19
C ASN A 259 -23.43 11.03 7.66
N PHE A 260 -23.85 10.11 8.53
CA PHE A 260 -25.20 10.07 9.09
C PHE A 260 -25.48 11.28 9.95
N ALA A 261 -24.49 11.79 10.68
CA ALA A 261 -24.61 13.06 11.40
C ALA A 261 -24.95 14.24 10.47
N TRP A 262 -24.31 14.35 9.30
CA TRP A 262 -24.62 15.40 8.32
C TRP A 262 -26.00 15.21 7.68
N MET A 263 -26.39 13.96 7.38
CA MET A 263 -27.72 13.65 6.87
C MET A 263 -28.82 13.96 7.90
N LEU A 264 -28.59 13.63 9.17
CA LEU A 264 -29.47 13.98 10.29
C LEU A 264 -29.59 15.49 10.46
N MET A 265 -28.49 16.24 10.33
CA MET A 265 -28.51 17.70 10.42
C MET A 265 -29.36 18.32 9.31
N ILE A 266 -29.18 17.88 8.06
CA ILE A 266 -30.02 18.30 6.94
C ILE A 266 -31.49 17.97 7.23
N PHE A 267 -31.78 16.73 7.61
CA PHE A 267 -33.13 16.30 7.96
C PHE A 267 -33.75 17.14 9.09
N ALA A 268 -32.98 17.46 10.13
CA ALA A 268 -33.42 18.30 11.24
C ALA A 268 -33.74 19.73 10.81
N VAL A 269 -32.90 20.34 9.94
CA VAL A 269 -33.17 21.68 9.39
C VAL A 269 -34.44 21.67 8.53
N PHE A 270 -34.59 20.69 7.63
CA PHE A 270 -35.82 20.57 6.81
C PHE A 270 -37.05 20.35 7.69
N SER A 271 -36.97 19.48 8.69
CA SER A 271 -38.08 19.22 9.63
C SER A 271 -38.45 20.47 10.42
N LEU A 272 -37.46 21.23 10.90
CA LEU A 272 -37.69 22.48 11.62
C LEU A 272 -38.38 23.53 10.74
N VAL A 273 -37.91 23.71 9.50
CA VAL A 273 -38.53 24.64 8.54
C VAL A 273 -39.95 24.21 8.20
N LEU A 274 -40.18 22.92 7.95
CA LEU A 274 -41.51 22.37 7.70
C LEU A 274 -42.44 22.59 8.89
N SER A 275 -41.98 22.38 10.12
CA SER A 275 -42.77 22.66 11.33
C SER A 275 -43.07 24.15 11.51
N ALA A 276 -42.10 25.04 11.24
CA ALA A 276 -42.35 26.48 11.29
C ALA A 276 -43.36 26.93 10.23
N MET A 277 -43.32 26.33 9.03
CA MET A 277 -44.30 26.57 7.97
C MET A 277 -45.69 26.08 8.35
N GLN A 278 -45.81 24.92 9.01
CA GLN A 278 -47.08 24.41 9.53
C GLN A 278 -47.71 25.43 10.51
N VAL A 279 -46.93 25.95 11.46
CA VAL A 279 -47.41 26.97 12.39
C VAL A 279 -47.80 28.26 11.67
N ALA A 280 -47.01 28.70 10.69
CA ALA A 280 -47.30 29.92 9.94
C ALA A 280 -48.56 29.78 9.07
N ALA A 281 -48.87 28.57 8.57
CA ALA A 281 -50.11 28.28 7.86
C ALA A 281 -51.36 28.39 8.76
N ASP A 282 -51.22 28.25 10.07
CA ASP A 282 -52.33 28.41 11.02
C ASP A 282 -52.52 29.87 11.49
N VAL A 283 -51.58 30.78 11.17
CA VAL A 283 -51.69 32.20 11.55
C VAL A 283 -52.62 32.92 10.56
N PRO A 284 -53.75 33.53 11.00
CA PRO A 284 -54.75 34.11 10.10
C PRO A 284 -54.21 35.16 9.11
N ARG A 285 -53.21 35.94 9.54
CA ARG A 285 -52.56 36.97 8.69
C ARG A 285 -51.76 36.38 7.51
N LEU A 286 -51.22 35.18 7.67
CA LEU A 286 -50.37 34.50 6.70
C LEU A 286 -51.18 33.48 5.89
N ASN A 287 -52.11 32.77 6.55
CA ASN A 287 -52.99 31.81 5.91
C ASN A 287 -53.82 32.44 4.78
N GLY A 288 -54.35 33.66 4.96
CA GLY A 288 -55.13 34.34 3.93
C GLY A 288 -54.32 34.90 2.75
N ASN A 289 -52.98 34.81 2.77
CA ASN A 289 -52.13 35.37 1.73
C ASN A 289 -51.76 34.32 0.68
N ALA A 290 -52.29 34.47 -0.53
CA ALA A 290 -52.04 33.56 -1.65
C ALA A 290 -50.54 33.37 -1.97
N ALA A 291 -49.74 34.43 -1.92
CA ALA A 291 -48.30 34.35 -2.18
C ALA A 291 -47.57 33.49 -1.13
N PHE A 292 -48.04 33.52 0.12
CA PHE A 292 -47.51 32.69 1.20
C PHE A 292 -47.90 31.21 1.02
N GLN A 293 -49.14 30.94 0.63
CA GLN A 293 -49.63 29.58 0.35
C GLN A 293 -48.87 28.95 -0.83
N ASP A 294 -48.69 29.69 -1.93
CA ASP A 294 -47.96 29.21 -3.11
C ASP A 294 -46.50 28.88 -2.79
N THR A 295 -45.83 29.76 -2.02
CA THR A 295 -44.44 29.54 -1.59
C THR A 295 -44.32 28.32 -0.68
N THR A 296 -45.25 28.16 0.25
CA THR A 296 -45.29 27.02 1.19
C THR A 296 -45.53 25.71 0.45
N TYR A 297 -46.49 25.68 -0.48
CA TYR A 297 -46.75 24.53 -1.34
C TYR A 297 -45.51 24.14 -2.15
N GLY A 298 -44.87 25.11 -2.80
CA GLY A 298 -43.65 24.88 -3.57
C GLY A 298 -42.52 24.29 -2.73
N PHE A 299 -42.30 24.80 -1.52
CA PHE A 299 -41.27 24.30 -0.61
C PHE A 299 -41.53 22.87 -0.13
N VAL A 300 -42.80 22.54 0.20
CA VAL A 300 -43.19 21.19 0.62
C VAL A 300 -42.96 20.18 -0.51
N VAL A 301 -43.45 20.49 -1.71
CA VAL A 301 -43.27 19.62 -2.89
C VAL A 301 -41.78 19.45 -3.20
N LEU A 302 -41.00 20.53 -3.20
CA LEU A 302 -39.56 20.48 -3.42
C LEU A 302 -38.86 19.58 -2.38
N SER A 303 -39.20 19.72 -1.10
CA SER A 303 -38.60 18.93 -0.03
C SER A 303 -38.88 17.43 -0.19
N ILE A 304 -40.14 17.07 -0.53
CA ILE A 304 -40.52 15.67 -0.80
C ILE A 304 -39.75 15.13 -2.02
N VAL A 305 -39.69 15.89 -3.11
CA VAL A 305 -38.98 15.49 -4.33
C VAL A 305 -37.50 15.30 -4.05
N VAL A 306 -36.84 16.22 -3.32
CA VAL A 306 -35.42 16.11 -2.98
C VAL A 306 -35.14 14.84 -2.18
N VAL A 307 -35.96 14.54 -1.16
CA VAL A 307 -35.80 13.32 -0.35
C VAL A 307 -36.05 12.07 -1.19
N ALA A 308 -37.10 12.05 -2.01
CA ALA A 308 -37.44 10.92 -2.88
C ALA A 308 -36.35 10.64 -3.92
N VAL A 309 -35.84 11.69 -4.58
CA VAL A 309 -34.73 11.58 -5.55
C VAL A 309 -33.47 11.09 -4.86
N PHE A 310 -33.13 11.62 -3.69
CA PHE A 310 -31.95 11.19 -2.95
C PHE A 310 -32.01 9.70 -2.57
N LEU A 311 -33.14 9.24 -2.00
CA LEU A 311 -33.35 7.84 -1.66
C LEU A 311 -33.38 6.94 -2.90
N GLY A 312 -34.00 7.39 -3.98
CA GLY A 312 -34.06 6.68 -5.26
C GLY A 312 -32.67 6.49 -5.88
N VAL A 313 -31.86 7.55 -5.95
CA VAL A 313 -30.48 7.49 -6.44
C VAL A 313 -29.64 6.56 -5.56
N LEU A 314 -29.75 6.67 -4.23
CA LEU A 314 -29.02 5.82 -3.30
C LEU A 314 -29.41 4.34 -3.50
N GLY A 315 -30.71 4.03 -3.53
CA GLY A 315 -31.23 2.68 -3.75
C GLY A 315 -30.81 2.09 -5.10
N MET A 316 -30.85 2.90 -6.17
CA MET A 316 -30.40 2.51 -7.51
C MET A 316 -28.89 2.19 -7.53
N LEU A 317 -28.06 3.04 -6.92
CA LEU A 317 -26.62 2.82 -6.83
C LEU A 317 -26.30 1.55 -6.05
N PHE A 318 -26.89 1.37 -4.87
CA PHE A 318 -26.67 0.17 -4.06
C PHE A 318 -27.12 -1.10 -4.76
N SER A 319 -28.29 -1.07 -5.41
CA SER A 319 -28.82 -2.22 -6.16
C SER A 319 -27.93 -2.55 -7.36
N GLY A 320 -27.52 -1.54 -8.14
CA GLY A 320 -26.65 -1.72 -9.29
C GLY A 320 -25.29 -2.30 -8.90
N ILE A 321 -24.68 -1.78 -7.84
CA ILE A 321 -23.44 -2.30 -7.25
C ILE A 321 -23.62 -3.75 -6.79
N TYR A 322 -24.70 -4.04 -6.06
CA TYR A 322 -24.95 -5.37 -5.52
C TYR A 322 -25.06 -6.39 -6.65
N VAL A 323 -25.89 -6.07 -7.66
CA VAL A 323 -26.09 -6.91 -8.85
C VAL A 323 -24.77 -7.08 -9.62
N PHE A 324 -24.01 -6.01 -9.84
CA PHE A 324 -22.70 -6.08 -10.50
C PHE A 324 -21.72 -6.96 -9.74
N ASN A 325 -21.57 -6.76 -8.43
CA ASN A 325 -20.67 -7.55 -7.58
C ASN A 325 -21.11 -9.02 -7.52
N MET A 326 -22.42 -9.29 -7.48
CA MET A 326 -22.98 -10.65 -7.52
C MET A 326 -22.65 -11.33 -8.85
N PHE A 327 -22.89 -10.67 -9.99
CA PHE A 327 -22.55 -11.22 -11.30
C PHE A 327 -21.03 -11.42 -11.46
N ALA A 328 -20.22 -10.46 -11.01
CA ALA A 328 -18.76 -10.58 -11.02
C ALA A 328 -18.30 -11.78 -10.19
N ALA A 329 -18.84 -11.96 -8.98
CA ALA A 329 -18.51 -13.09 -8.10
C ALA A 329 -18.92 -14.44 -8.70
N ILE A 330 -20.14 -14.54 -9.26
CA ILE A 330 -20.63 -15.77 -9.91
C ILE A 330 -19.79 -16.10 -11.15
N SER A 331 -19.52 -15.10 -12.00
CA SER A 331 -18.69 -15.25 -13.20
C SER A 331 -17.27 -15.70 -12.85
N GLN A 332 -16.66 -15.08 -11.83
CA GLN A 332 -15.34 -15.45 -11.36
C GLN A 332 -15.32 -16.88 -10.80
N CYS A 333 -16.30 -17.26 -9.98
CA CYS A 333 -16.39 -18.63 -9.44
C CYS A 333 -16.53 -19.67 -10.57
N ARG A 334 -17.37 -19.40 -11.58
CA ARG A 334 -17.54 -20.28 -12.74
C ARG A 334 -16.25 -20.40 -13.56
N ARG A 335 -15.57 -19.28 -13.83
CA ARG A 335 -14.30 -19.26 -14.57
C ARG A 335 -13.21 -20.04 -13.85
N GLU A 336 -13.06 -19.83 -12.54
CA GLU A 336 -12.08 -20.53 -11.70
C GLU A 336 -12.36 -22.04 -11.63
N ARG A 337 -13.64 -22.45 -11.53
CA ARG A 337 -14.02 -23.87 -11.56
C ARG A 337 -13.62 -24.54 -12.86
N ILE A 338 -13.94 -23.93 -14.01
CA ILE A 338 -13.58 -24.46 -15.34
C ILE A 338 -12.05 -24.55 -15.50
N LYS A 339 -11.32 -23.54 -15.04
CA LYS A 339 -9.85 -23.52 -15.08
C LYS A 339 -9.25 -24.67 -14.26
N ARG A 340 -9.74 -24.90 -13.04
CA ARG A 340 -9.31 -26.01 -12.17
C ARG A 340 -9.60 -27.38 -12.80
N GLU A 341 -10.77 -27.55 -13.40
CA GLU A 341 -11.14 -28.78 -14.12
C GLU A 341 -10.27 -29.03 -15.36
N LYS A 342 -9.85 -27.97 -16.06
CA LYS A 342 -8.94 -28.07 -17.21
C LYS A 342 -7.55 -28.52 -16.75
N LEU A 343 -6.99 -27.87 -15.72
CA LEU A 343 -5.68 -28.22 -15.15
C LEU A 343 -5.65 -29.67 -14.61
N ALA A 344 -6.73 -30.10 -13.95
CA ALA A 344 -6.85 -31.49 -13.48
C ALA A 344 -6.86 -32.49 -14.65
N ARG A 345 -7.56 -32.18 -15.75
CA ARG A 345 -7.57 -33.03 -16.95
C ARG A 345 -6.22 -33.08 -17.66
N GLU A 346 -5.52 -31.97 -17.74
CA GLU A 346 -4.18 -31.90 -18.34
C GLU A 346 -3.17 -32.73 -17.53
N ARG A 347 -3.22 -32.64 -16.19
CA ARG A 347 -2.41 -33.49 -15.31
C ARG A 347 -2.67 -34.97 -15.55
N LEU A 348 -3.93 -35.40 -15.55
CA LEU A 348 -4.31 -36.80 -15.79
C LEU A 348 -3.94 -37.30 -17.19
N ARG A 349 -3.85 -36.41 -18.18
CA ARG A 349 -3.38 -36.74 -19.53
C ARG A 349 -1.86 -36.91 -19.54
N GLY A 350 -1.12 -36.02 -18.89
CA GLY A 350 0.34 -36.14 -18.75
C GLY A 350 0.77 -37.41 -18.02
N GLU A 351 0.10 -37.76 -16.93
CA GLU A 351 0.36 -39.01 -16.18
C GLU A 351 0.11 -40.27 -17.00
N ARG A 352 -0.84 -40.25 -17.96
CA ARG A 352 -1.09 -41.36 -18.88
C ARG A 352 -0.03 -41.49 -19.97
N ILE A 353 0.49 -40.37 -20.46
CA ILE A 353 1.55 -40.36 -21.48
C ILE A 353 2.89 -40.84 -20.88
N GLN A 354 3.17 -40.55 -19.61
CA GLN A 354 4.39 -41.04 -18.94
C GLN A 354 4.35 -42.54 -18.56
N ARG A 355 3.17 -43.17 -18.55
CA ARG A 355 2.98 -44.56 -18.12
C ARG A 355 2.92 -45.55 -19.29
N ASN A 356 2.74 -45.05 -20.51
CA ASN A 356 2.82 -45.80 -21.76
C ASN A 356 4.16 -45.49 -22.44
#